data_AF-A0A920HIY2-F1
#
_entry.id   AF-A0A920HIY2-F1
#
_cell.length_a   1.000
_cell.length_b   1.000
_cell.length_c   1.000
_cell.angle_alpha   90.00
_cell.angle_beta   90.00
_cell.angle_gamma   90.00
#
_symmetry.space_group_name_H-M   'P 1'
#
loop_
_entity.id
_entity.type
_entity.pdbx_description
1 polymer ?
#
loop_
_entity_poly.entity_id
_entity_poly.type
_entity_poly.pdbx_seq_one_letter_code
_entity_poly.pdbx_strand_id
1 'polypeptide(L)'
;MCSIPNIPNDLVVKGKNEEDNEVIFSTEISENNKNLIPHWDLSSKYDIIDFDLGNKITGAGFPVYKNKGAKLQRSLINFFP
;
A
#
# COMPACT_ATOMS: atom_id res chain seq x y z
N MET A 1 -12.11 6.97 29.80
CA MET A 1 -11.22 5.81 29.57
C MET A 1 -10.96 5.52 28.10
N CYS A 2 -11.85 5.84 27.15
CA CYS A 2 -11.65 5.55 25.72
C CYS A 2 -10.61 6.43 24.98
N SER A 3 -9.98 7.40 25.65
CA SER A 3 -9.05 8.35 25.03
C SER A 3 -7.58 8.07 25.38
N ILE A 4 -7.32 7.09 26.25
CA ILE A 4 -5.96 6.74 26.68
C ILE A 4 -5.46 5.61 25.77
N PRO A 5 -4.33 5.79 25.05
CA PRO A 5 -3.76 4.74 24.23
C PRO A 5 -3.12 3.64 25.09
N ASN A 6 -2.78 2.52 24.46
CA ASN A 6 -2.03 1.45 25.14
C ASN A 6 -0.63 1.92 25.55
N ILE A 7 -0.18 1.41 26.69
CA ILE A 7 1.18 1.64 27.20
C ILE A 7 2.16 0.85 26.30
N PRO A 8 3.19 1.50 25.73
CA PRO A 8 4.22 0.81 24.96
C PRO A 8 4.95 -0.23 25.81
N ASN A 9 5.35 -1.34 25.20
CA ASN A 9 6.21 -2.32 25.84
C ASN A 9 7.64 -1.76 26.00
N ASP A 10 8.37 -2.22 27.02
CA ASP A 10 9.75 -1.79 27.30
C ASP A 10 10.75 -2.02 26.15
N LEU A 11 10.46 -2.98 25.27
CA LEU A 11 11.28 -3.28 24.09
C LEU A 11 11.07 -2.28 22.94
N VAL A 12 10.03 -1.45 22.98
CA VAL A 12 9.74 -0.49 21.90
C VAL A 12 10.71 0.68 22.00
N VAL A 13 11.43 0.94 20.91
CA VAL A 13 12.34 2.08 20.80
C VAL A 13 11.56 3.39 20.97
N LYS A 14 12.10 4.31 21.77
CA LYS A 14 11.50 5.63 21.98
C LYS A 14 11.72 6.50 20.75
N GLY A 15 10.64 7.09 20.23
CA GLY A 15 10.67 8.00 19.10
C GLY A 15 9.52 9.00 19.16
N LYS A 16 9.62 10.08 18.38
CA LYS A 16 8.61 11.13 18.22
C LYS A 16 7.89 11.03 16.88
N ASN A 17 8.60 10.66 15.82
CA ASN A 17 8.08 10.56 14.46
C ASN A 17 8.63 9.30 13.76
N GLU A 18 8.23 9.11 12.51
CA GLU A 18 8.64 8.00 11.66
C GLU A 18 10.15 7.96 11.35
N GLU A 19 10.87 9.06 11.53
CA GLU A 19 12.32 9.15 11.30
C GLU A 19 13.12 8.46 12.41
N ASP A 20 12.52 8.29 13.60
CA ASP A 20 13.12 7.60 14.75
C ASP A 20 12.94 6.07 14.69
N ASN A 21 12.31 5.54 13.63
CA ASN A 21 12.08 4.10 13.47
C ASN A 21 13.40 3.36 13.16
N GLU A 22 13.65 2.28 13.90
CA GLU A 22 14.83 1.43 13.70
C GLU A 22 14.57 0.34 12.64
N VAL A 23 15.51 0.19 11.68
CA VAL A 23 15.49 -0.89 10.70
C VAL A 23 16.10 -2.15 11.32
N ILE A 24 15.25 -3.12 11.68
CA ILE A 24 15.70 -4.38 12.32
C ILE A 24 16.24 -5.38 11.28
N PHE A 25 15.67 -5.39 10.08
CA PHE A 25 16.03 -6.32 9.02
C PHE A 25 15.75 -5.73 7.64
N SER A 26 16.67 -5.94 6.69
CA SER A 26 16.53 -5.53 5.30
C SER A 26 17.07 -6.62 4.37
N THR A 27 16.34 -6.92 3.30
CA THR A 27 16.79 -7.82 2.23
C THR A 27 17.35 -7.02 1.06
N GLU A 28 18.32 -7.58 0.33
CA GLU A 28 18.78 -6.98 -0.92
C GLU A 28 17.65 -6.95 -1.95
N ILE A 29 17.34 -5.76 -2.46
CA ILE A 29 16.42 -5.57 -3.58
C ILE A 29 17.27 -5.38 -4.82
N SER A 30 17.11 -6.26 -5.81
CA SER A 30 17.76 -6.08 -7.12
C SER A 30 17.20 -4.81 -7.76
N GLU A 31 18.02 -3.76 -7.87
CA GLU A 31 17.72 -2.59 -8.69
C GLU A 31 17.76 -3.00 -10.16
N ASN A 32 16.64 -3.50 -10.67
CA ASN A 32 16.55 -3.92 -12.06
C ASN A 32 15.65 -2.97 -12.85
N ASN A 33 16.30 -2.29 -13.79
CA ASN A 33 15.81 -1.44 -14.88
C ASN A 33 15.63 0.06 -14.63
N LYS A 34 16.42 0.82 -15.41
CA LYS A 34 16.22 2.23 -15.74
C LYS A 34 14.84 2.37 -16.39
N ASN A 35 14.03 3.33 -15.93
CA ASN A 35 12.62 3.59 -16.31
C ASN A 35 11.56 2.87 -15.46
N LEU A 36 11.70 2.92 -14.14
CA LEU A 36 10.59 2.64 -13.24
C LEU A 36 9.47 3.66 -13.48
N ILE A 37 8.25 3.16 -13.65
CA ILE A 37 7.04 3.98 -13.69
C ILE A 37 6.20 3.67 -12.45
N PRO A 38 5.52 4.68 -11.90
CA PRO A 38 4.74 4.48 -10.70
C PRO A 38 3.53 3.58 -10.96
N HIS A 39 3.02 2.95 -9.89
CA HIS A 39 1.96 1.96 -10.01
C HIS A 39 0.62 2.53 -10.52
N TRP A 40 0.34 3.82 -10.30
CA TRP A 40 -0.87 4.46 -10.83
C TRP A 40 -0.80 4.59 -12.35
N ASP A 41 0.35 4.95 -12.92
CA ASP A 41 0.56 5.03 -14.37
C ASP A 41 0.50 3.65 -15.02
N LEU A 42 1.07 2.63 -14.35
CA LEU A 42 0.92 1.22 -14.77
C LEU A 42 -0.55 0.81 -14.79
N SER A 43 -1.32 1.23 -13.79
CA SER A 43 -2.72 0.84 -13.66
C SER A 43 -3.58 1.39 -14.79
N SER A 44 -3.36 2.66 -15.17
CA SER A 44 -4.00 3.29 -16.33
C SER A 44 -3.52 2.68 -17.65
N LYS A 45 -2.20 2.45 -17.79
CA LYS A 45 -1.60 1.85 -19.00
C LYS A 45 -2.17 0.47 -19.34
N TYR A 46 -2.44 -0.35 -18.32
CA TYR A 46 -2.97 -1.71 -18.49
C TYR A 46 -4.49 -1.80 -18.32
N ASP A 47 -5.17 -0.68 -18.09
CA ASP A 47 -6.63 -0.62 -17.85
C ASP A 47 -7.11 -1.56 -16.73
N ILE A 48 -6.31 -1.67 -15.65
CA ILE A 48 -6.56 -2.60 -14.53
C ILE A 48 -7.13 -1.91 -13.28
N ILE A 49 -6.93 -0.59 -13.13
CA ILE A 49 -7.55 0.23 -12.08
C ILE A 49 -7.99 1.54 -12.70
N ASP A 50 -9.19 1.99 -12.33
CA ASP A 50 -9.81 3.23 -12.77
C ASP A 50 -10.02 4.16 -11.58
N PHE A 51 -9.19 5.20 -11.48
CA PHE A 51 -9.26 6.17 -10.39
C PHE A 51 -10.32 7.25 -10.64
N ASP A 52 -10.54 7.62 -11.90
CA ASP A 52 -11.52 8.65 -12.26
C ASP A 52 -12.95 8.16 -12.04
N LEU A 53 -13.24 6.92 -12.45
CA LEU A 53 -14.53 6.30 -12.18
C LEU A 53 -14.79 6.19 -10.68
N GLY A 54 -13.78 5.79 -9.91
CA GLY A 54 -13.90 5.66 -8.46
C GLY A 54 -14.11 7.00 -7.74
N ASN A 55 -13.39 8.04 -8.17
CA ASN A 55 -13.62 9.41 -7.71
C ASN A 55 -15.05 9.89 -8.02
N LYS A 56 -15.59 9.51 -9.19
CA LYS A 56 -16.94 9.90 -9.62
C LYS A 56 -18.06 9.23 -8.83
N ILE A 57 -17.92 7.95 -8.50
CA ILE A 57 -18.98 7.17 -7.83
C ILE A 57 -18.95 7.29 -6.30
N THR A 58 -17.77 7.51 -5.71
CA THR A 58 -17.61 7.55 -4.24
C THR A 58 -16.94 8.84 -3.76
N GLY A 59 -15.80 9.20 -4.34
CA GLY A 59 -14.99 10.36 -3.93
C GLY A 59 -13.49 10.07 -3.93
N ALA A 60 -12.69 11.04 -3.49
CA ALA A 60 -11.23 10.94 -3.46
C ALA A 60 -10.76 9.72 -2.65
N GLY A 61 -9.81 8.96 -3.19
CA GLY A 61 -9.20 7.81 -2.52
C GLY A 61 -9.87 6.47 -2.78
N PHE A 62 -10.87 6.40 -3.67
CA PHE A 62 -11.54 5.15 -4.03
C PHE A 62 -11.14 4.69 -5.44
N PRO A 63 -10.31 3.64 -5.59
CA PRO A 63 -10.01 3.04 -6.88
C PRO A 63 -11.05 1.99 -7.31
N VAL A 64 -11.34 1.89 -8.61
CA VAL A 64 -12.15 0.79 -9.17
C VAL A 64 -11.25 -0.21 -9.89
N TYR A 65 -11.14 -1.43 -9.35
CA TYR A 65 -10.39 -2.50 -10.00
C TYR A 65 -11.17 -3.12 -11.16
N LYS A 66 -10.51 -3.31 -12.31
CA LYS A 66 -11.12 -3.84 -13.54
C LYS A 66 -10.43 -5.12 -13.99
N ASN A 67 -11.18 -6.03 -14.61
CA ASN A 67 -10.67 -7.20 -15.35
C ASN A 67 -9.55 -7.96 -14.60
N LYS A 68 -8.33 -7.92 -15.15
CA LYS A 68 -7.14 -8.56 -14.59
C LYS A 68 -6.72 -7.97 -13.25
N GLY A 69 -6.91 -6.66 -13.02
CA GLY A 69 -6.65 -6.02 -11.74
C GLY A 69 -7.56 -6.53 -10.63
N ALA A 70 -8.86 -6.65 -10.92
CA ALA A 70 -9.82 -7.22 -9.97
C ALA A 70 -9.51 -8.69 -9.65
N LYS A 71 -9.13 -9.48 -10.67
CA LYS A 71 -8.73 -10.87 -10.49
C LYS A 71 -7.45 -10.98 -9.66
N LEU A 72 -6.45 -10.15 -9.93
CA LEU A 72 -5.19 -10.11 -9.16
C LEU A 72 -5.46 -9.80 -7.69
N GLN A 73 -6.24 -8.75 -7.40
CA GLN A 73 -6.57 -8.38 -6.03
C GLN A 73 -7.29 -9.53 -5.31
N ARG A 74 -8.23 -10.20 -5.98
CA ARG A 74 -8.91 -11.37 -5.42
C ARG A 74 -7.96 -12.55 -5.20
N SER A 75 -7.02 -12.78 -6.12
CA SER A 75 -6.01 -13.83 -5.97
C SER A 75 -5.08 -13.56 -4.78
N LEU A 76 -4.69 -12.32 -4.54
CA LEU A 76 -3.87 -11.95 -3.37
C LEU A 76 -4.64 -12.17 -2.06
N ILE A 77 -5.91 -11.76 -2.00
CA ILE A 77 -6.77 -12.02 -0.84
C ILE A 77 -6.89 -13.53 -0.56
N ASN A 78 -7.04 -14.35 -1.61
CA ASN A 78 -7.13 -15.79 -1.44
C ASN A 78 -5.77 -16.45 -1.06
N PHE A 79 -4.65 -15.81 -1.41
CA PHE A 79 -3.31 -16.33 -1.13
C PHE A 79 -2.84 -16.02 0.28
N PHE A 80 -3.24 -14.88 0.85
CA PHE A 80 -2.94 -14.45 2.22
C PHE A 80 -4.21 -14.55 3.10
N PRO A 81 -4.63 -15.77 3.52
CA PRO A 81 -5.73 -15.95 4.45
C PRO A 81 -5.43 -15.43 5.86
#